data_AF-A0A9D9GEU4-F1
#
_entry.id   AF-A0A9D9GEU4-F1
#
_cell.length_a   1.000
_cell.length_b   1.000
_cell.length_c   1.000
_cell.angle_alpha   90.00
_cell.angle_beta   90.00
_cell.angle_gamma   90.00
#
_symmetry.space_group_name_H-M   'P 1'
#
loop_
_entity.id
_entity.type
_entity.pdbx_description
1 polymer ?
#
loop_
_entity_poly.entity_id
_entity_poly.type
_entity_poly.pdbx_seq_one_letter_code
_entity_poly.pdbx_strand_id
1 'polypeptide(L)'
;EYLIIPRASGTYQIPSLEWSYFDAKEGEYRRLQTQPYTITVRKGAQDSVTTTLPAYVNKENIQQLSTDIHYIYTGPLNLRREIPMIYGGVMFVLAYLLPILLTIVLFVIFRKQIRLNADVARVKNKRANKMAQKRLRLAQQYMKEQRQNLFYDEVLKALWSYLSDKLGIPTSNLTRDNVSAELERHGVTAELIAHVLHVIEQCEYARYAPVMGDNPMGDLYTETVQLISDLDGKIK
;
A
#
# COMPACT_ATOMS: atom_id res chain seq x y z
N GLU A 1 -24.37 -29.11 58.97
CA GLU A 1 -24.37 -29.22 60.46
C GLU A 1 -23.07 -29.92 60.87
N TYR A 2 -22.39 -29.44 61.92
CA TYR A 2 -21.16 -30.06 62.45
C TYR A 2 -21.40 -30.45 63.91
N LEU A 3 -21.09 -31.70 64.26
CA LEU A 3 -21.24 -32.22 65.62
C LEU A 3 -19.99 -31.92 66.44
N ILE A 4 -20.13 -31.16 67.53
CA ILE A 4 -19.04 -30.85 68.46
C ILE A 4 -19.28 -31.63 69.76
N ILE A 5 -18.32 -32.48 70.17
CA ILE A 5 -18.40 -33.29 71.39
C ILE A 5 -17.32 -32.83 72.38
N PRO A 6 -17.67 -32.09 73.45
CA PRO A 6 -16.71 -31.66 74.44
C PRO A 6 -16.28 -32.82 75.34
N ARG A 7 -14.97 -32.96 75.60
CA ARG A 7 -14.38 -34.07 76.38
C ARG A 7 -13.94 -33.70 77.79
N ALA A 8 -13.92 -32.40 78.11
CA ALA A 8 -13.57 -31.90 79.43
C ALA A 8 -14.41 -30.65 79.75
N SER A 9 -14.66 -30.42 81.04
CA SER A 9 -15.35 -29.21 81.50
C SER A 9 -14.42 -28.00 81.40
N GLY A 10 -14.91 -26.90 80.85
CA GLY A 10 -14.13 -25.69 80.65
C GLY A 10 -14.81 -24.70 79.71
N THR A 11 -14.21 -23.51 79.58
CA THR A 11 -14.63 -22.50 78.61
C THR A 11 -13.73 -22.58 77.39
N TYR A 12 -14.32 -22.83 76.22
CA TYR A 12 -13.62 -22.93 74.94
C TYR A 12 -14.07 -21.81 74.01
N GLN A 13 -13.14 -21.26 73.24
CA GLN A 13 -13.41 -20.22 72.26
C GLN A 13 -13.19 -20.77 70.85
N ILE A 14 -14.21 -20.69 70.01
CA ILE A 14 -14.09 -20.94 68.58
C ILE A 14 -13.54 -19.63 67.97
N PRO A 15 -12.35 -19.66 67.34
CA PRO A 15 -11.74 -18.47 66.77
C PRO A 15 -12.54 -17.94 65.58
N SER A 16 -12.41 -16.64 65.30
CA SER A 16 -12.97 -16.04 64.10
C SER A 16 -12.31 -16.63 62.85
N LEU A 17 -13.13 -17.02 61.88
CA LEU A 17 -12.68 -17.42 60.55
C LEU A 17 -12.71 -16.20 59.63
N GLU A 18 -11.61 -15.97 58.90
CA GLU A 18 -11.50 -14.95 57.86
C GLU A 18 -11.64 -15.58 56.47
N TRP A 19 -12.42 -14.92 55.60
CA TRP A 19 -12.60 -15.31 54.20
C TRP A 19 -12.41 -14.09 53.30
N SER A 20 -11.65 -14.23 52.22
CA SER A 20 -11.43 -13.15 51.25
C SER A 20 -12.07 -13.49 49.90
N TYR A 21 -12.77 -12.54 49.27
CA TYR A 21 -13.31 -12.70 47.92
C TYR A 21 -13.08 -11.43 47.07
N PHE A 22 -13.03 -11.58 45.76
CA PHE A 22 -12.89 -10.46 44.82
C PHE A 22 -14.26 -9.89 44.44
N ASP A 23 -14.50 -8.60 44.70
CA ASP A 23 -15.74 -7.94 44.31
C ASP A 23 -15.59 -7.33 42.91
N ALA A 24 -16.18 -7.97 41.90
CA ALA A 24 -16.05 -7.56 40.50
C ALA A 24 -16.70 -6.19 40.20
N LYS A 25 -17.61 -5.69 41.06
CA LYS A 25 -18.23 -4.37 40.85
C LYS A 25 -17.34 -3.23 41.32
N GLU A 26 -16.58 -3.45 42.37
CA GLU A 26 -15.69 -2.44 42.94
C GLU A 26 -14.22 -2.63 42.57
N GLY A 27 -13.85 -3.78 41.99
CA GLY A 27 -12.50 -4.05 41.48
C GLY A 27 -11.48 -4.34 42.59
N GLU A 28 -11.92 -4.61 43.82
CA GLU A 28 -11.05 -4.81 44.98
C GLU A 28 -11.38 -6.11 45.74
N TYR A 29 -10.41 -6.62 46.49
CA TYR A 29 -10.58 -7.78 47.37
C TYR A 29 -11.19 -7.36 48.71
N ARG A 30 -12.32 -7.98 49.07
CA ARG A 30 -13.00 -7.76 50.35
C ARG A 30 -12.80 -8.94 51.30
N ARG A 31 -12.64 -8.61 52.59
CA ARG A 31 -12.46 -9.58 53.69
C ARG A 31 -13.70 -9.63 54.57
N LEU A 32 -14.20 -10.83 54.80
CA LEU A 32 -15.29 -11.12 55.73
C LEU A 32 -14.73 -11.89 56.92
N GLN A 33 -15.15 -11.51 58.12
CA GLN A 33 -14.74 -12.18 59.35
C GLN A 33 -15.97 -12.58 60.16
N THR A 34 -15.98 -13.85 60.59
CA THR A 34 -17.00 -14.35 61.51
C THR A 34 -16.67 -13.94 62.94
N GLN A 35 -17.68 -13.74 63.79
CA GLN A 35 -17.44 -13.41 65.20
C GLN A 35 -16.97 -14.66 65.96
N PRO A 36 -16.02 -14.51 66.90
CA PRO A 36 -15.63 -15.61 67.76
C PRO A 36 -16.81 -16.04 68.65
N TYR A 37 -16.94 -17.35 68.88
CA TYR A 37 -18.05 -17.91 69.66
C TYR A 37 -17.51 -18.66 70.88
N THR A 38 -17.99 -18.29 72.07
CA THR A 38 -17.55 -18.89 73.34
C THR A 38 -18.56 -19.92 73.80
N ILE A 39 -18.09 -21.14 74.08
CA ILE A 39 -18.89 -22.25 74.58
C ILE A 39 -18.41 -22.60 75.98
N THR A 40 -19.30 -22.55 76.97
CA THR A 40 -19.02 -22.97 78.34
C THR A 40 -19.61 -24.35 78.58
N VAL A 41 -18.74 -25.34 78.77
CA VAL A 41 -19.12 -26.72 79.06
C VAL A 41 -19.13 -26.94 80.56
N ARG A 42 -20.32 -27.13 81.15
CA ARG A 42 -20.48 -27.41 82.57
C ARG A 42 -20.07 -28.86 82.88
N LYS A 43 -19.50 -29.06 84.07
CA LYS A 43 -19.14 -30.38 84.59
C LYS A 43 -20.41 -31.22 84.82
N GLY A 44 -20.42 -32.45 84.30
CA GLY A 44 -21.53 -33.40 84.50
C GLY A 44 -21.53 -34.00 85.91
N ALA A 45 -22.68 -34.51 86.37
CA ALA A 45 -22.86 -35.05 87.73
C ALA A 45 -22.15 -36.40 88.02
N GLN A 46 -21.30 -36.88 87.11
CA GLN A 46 -20.39 -38.00 87.35
C GLN A 46 -18.97 -37.57 86.98
N ASP A 47 -18.20 -37.14 87.98
CA ASP A 47 -16.77 -36.89 87.83
C ASP A 47 -16.08 -37.12 89.18
N SER A 48 -15.64 -38.36 89.36
CA SER A 48 -14.61 -38.74 90.33
C SER A 48 -13.70 -39.77 89.71
N VAL A 49 -13.10 -39.43 88.56
CA VAL A 49 -11.88 -40.10 88.13
C VAL A 49 -10.87 -39.05 87.71
N THR A 50 -10.00 -38.69 88.65
CA THR A 50 -8.67 -38.16 88.36
C THR A 50 -7.93 -39.21 87.54
N THR A 51 -8.15 -39.21 86.23
CA THR A 51 -7.29 -39.98 85.32
C THR A 51 -6.15 -39.06 84.94
N THR A 52 -5.05 -39.24 85.64
CA THR A 52 -3.71 -38.89 85.18
C THR A 52 -3.61 -39.15 83.68
N LEU A 53 -3.17 -38.14 82.93
CA LEU A 53 -2.85 -38.25 81.52
C LEU A 53 -2.04 -39.55 81.28
N PRO A 54 -2.52 -40.50 80.48
CA PRO A 54 -1.60 -41.41 79.81
C PRO A 54 -0.88 -40.55 78.77
N ALA A 55 0.44 -40.46 78.94
CA ALA A 55 1.31 -40.01 77.88
C ALA A 55 0.93 -40.71 76.57
N TYR A 56 0.67 -39.90 75.53
CA TYR A 56 0.87 -40.26 74.13
C TYR A 56 0.66 -41.74 73.79
N VAL A 57 -0.61 -42.16 73.66
CA VAL A 57 -0.91 -43.18 72.66
C VAL A 57 -0.89 -42.43 71.34
N ASN A 58 0.22 -42.57 70.61
CA ASN A 58 0.25 -42.30 69.18
C ASN A 58 -0.91 -43.10 68.58
N LYS A 59 -2.03 -42.41 68.31
CA LYS A 59 -2.98 -42.90 67.32
C LYS A 59 -2.14 -43.07 66.07
N GLU A 60 -2.03 -44.31 65.63
CA GLU A 60 -1.64 -44.65 64.28
C GLU A 60 -2.17 -43.56 63.37
N ASN A 61 -1.22 -42.93 62.69
CA ASN A 61 -1.47 -41.94 61.66
C ASN A 61 -2.61 -42.50 60.81
N ILE A 62 -3.79 -41.88 60.91
CA ILE A 62 -4.88 -42.16 59.99
C ILE A 62 -4.27 -41.84 58.65
N GLN A 63 -3.83 -42.87 57.93
CA GLN A 63 -3.41 -42.73 56.55
C GLN A 63 -4.61 -42.09 55.87
N GLN A 64 -4.44 -40.84 55.48
CA GLN A 64 -5.36 -40.07 54.68
C GLN A 64 -5.39 -40.74 53.31
N LEU A 65 -6.04 -41.90 53.24
CA LEU A 65 -6.37 -42.59 52.01
C LEU A 65 -7.43 -41.72 51.36
N SER A 66 -7.04 -41.05 50.27
CA SER A 66 -7.89 -40.29 49.34
C SER A 66 -8.13 -38.81 49.71
N THR A 67 -7.15 -37.95 49.43
CA THR A 67 -7.45 -36.59 49.00
C THR A 67 -7.87 -36.68 47.53
N ASP A 68 -9.17 -36.72 47.25
CA ASP A 68 -9.76 -36.94 45.91
C ASP A 68 -9.53 -35.78 44.91
N ILE A 69 -8.66 -34.83 45.23
CA ILE A 69 -8.32 -33.71 44.35
C ILE A 69 -6.81 -33.50 44.41
N HIS A 70 -6.09 -34.03 43.42
CA HIS A 70 -4.69 -33.69 43.20
C HIS A 70 -4.58 -32.33 42.50
N TYR A 71 -3.60 -31.53 42.91
CA TYR A 71 -3.22 -30.33 42.18
C TYR A 71 -2.82 -30.71 40.75
N ILE A 72 -3.38 -30.03 39.74
CA ILE A 72 -3.07 -30.24 38.32
C ILE A 72 -1.59 -29.94 38.02
N TYR A 73 -0.97 -29.04 38.79
CA TYR A 73 0.45 -28.68 38.66
C TYR A 73 0.98 -28.13 39.99
N THR A 74 2.07 -28.70 40.51
CA THR A 74 2.74 -28.29 41.76
C THR A 74 4.15 -27.74 41.53
N GLY A 75 4.57 -27.58 40.27
CA GLY A 75 5.85 -26.97 39.92
C GLY A 75 5.87 -25.45 40.13
N PRO A 76 7.04 -24.81 40.11
CA PRO A 76 7.13 -23.35 40.15
C PRO A 76 6.36 -22.75 38.95
N LEU A 77 5.37 -21.92 39.25
CA LEU A 77 4.62 -21.18 38.24
C LEU A 77 5.51 -20.07 37.68
N ASN A 78 6.20 -20.36 36.57
CA ASN A 78 6.91 -19.35 35.79
C ASN A 78 5.91 -18.53 34.96
N LEU A 79 5.06 -17.76 35.65
CA LEU A 79 4.18 -16.76 35.05
C LEU A 79 5.05 -15.69 34.39
N ARG A 80 5.29 -15.83 33.09
CA ARG A 80 5.86 -14.74 32.29
C ARG A 80 4.74 -13.79 31.93
N ARG A 81 4.97 -12.49 32.18
CA ARG A 81 4.12 -11.41 31.67
C ARG A 81 4.00 -11.58 30.16
N GLU A 82 2.78 -11.68 29.64
CA GLU A 82 2.55 -11.70 28.20
C GLU A 82 3.25 -10.52 27.54
N ILE A 83 3.86 -10.77 26.38
CA ILE A 83 4.61 -9.79 25.59
C ILE A 83 3.73 -8.54 25.47
N PRO A 84 4.22 -7.33 25.85
CA PRO A 84 3.41 -6.13 25.73
C PRO A 84 2.99 -5.97 24.26
N MET A 85 1.68 -5.87 24.04
CA MET A 85 1.10 -5.63 22.73
C MET A 85 1.85 -4.49 22.04
N ILE A 86 2.44 -4.76 20.87
CA ILE A 86 3.25 -3.81 20.08
C ILE A 86 2.42 -2.64 19.48
N TYR A 87 1.15 -2.54 19.84
CA TYR A 87 0.25 -1.47 19.42
C TYR A 87 0.59 -0.19 20.20
N GLY A 88 0.94 0.88 19.47
CA GLY A 88 1.21 2.21 20.05
C GLY A 88 2.67 2.49 20.43
N GLY A 89 3.59 1.56 20.22
CA GLY A 89 5.02 1.81 20.39
C GLY A 89 5.59 2.72 19.29
N VAL A 90 6.71 3.41 19.58
CA VAL A 90 7.40 4.28 18.61
C VAL A 90 7.72 3.54 17.30
N MET A 91 8.10 2.26 17.39
CA MET A 91 8.39 1.42 16.22
C MET A 91 7.16 1.20 15.32
N PHE A 92 5.96 1.11 15.89
CA PHE A 92 4.70 0.97 15.15
C PHE A 92 4.38 2.24 14.36
N VAL A 93 4.52 3.41 14.99
CA VAL A 93 4.34 4.70 14.32
C VAL A 93 5.38 4.89 13.20
N LEU A 94 6.63 4.53 13.46
CA LEU A 94 7.73 4.66 12.50
C LEU A 94 7.53 3.73 11.29
N ALA A 95 7.01 2.52 11.51
CA ALA A 95 6.67 1.59 10.45
C ALA A 95 5.57 2.12 9.51
N TYR A 96 4.64 2.93 10.00
CA TYR A 96 3.63 3.61 9.17
C TYR A 96 4.15 4.90 8.51
N LEU A 97 5.03 5.65 9.17
CA LEU A 97 5.61 6.87 8.60
C LEU A 97 6.56 6.58 7.44
N LEU A 98 7.31 5.47 7.50
CA LEU A 98 8.27 5.08 6.46
C LEU A 98 7.64 4.96 5.05
N PRO A 99 6.56 4.18 4.83
CA PRO A 99 5.94 4.08 3.51
C PRO A 99 5.28 5.38 3.06
N ILE A 100 4.75 6.20 3.99
CA ILE A 100 4.18 7.52 3.67
C ILE A 100 5.28 8.45 3.16
N LEU A 101 6.40 8.54 3.88
CA LEU A 101 7.55 9.36 3.48
C LEU A 101 8.11 8.89 2.13
N LEU A 102 8.26 7.58 1.94
CA LEU A 102 8.75 7.00 0.69
C LEU A 102 7.82 7.33 -0.49
N THR A 103 6.50 7.28 -0.27
CA THR A 103 5.50 7.66 -1.28
C THR A 103 5.62 9.14 -1.65
N ILE A 104 5.80 10.03 -0.67
CA ILE A 104 5.98 11.47 -0.91
C ILE A 104 7.27 11.73 -1.72
N VAL A 105 8.38 11.07 -1.36
CA VAL A 105 9.65 11.21 -2.08
C VAL A 105 9.51 10.74 -3.52
N LEU A 106 8.95 9.56 -3.75
CA LEU A 106 8.70 9.03 -5.11
C LEU A 106 7.78 9.94 -5.92
N PHE A 107 6.72 10.47 -5.30
CA PHE A 107 5.82 11.41 -5.96
C PHE A 107 6.53 12.69 -6.42
N VAL A 108 7.42 13.25 -5.58
CA VAL A 108 8.21 14.44 -5.94
C VAL A 108 9.20 14.13 -7.08
N ILE A 109 9.89 12.98 -7.03
CA ILE A 109 10.81 12.55 -8.08
C ILE A 109 10.07 12.39 -9.41
N PHE A 110 8.95 11.67 -9.44
CA PHE A 110 8.16 11.49 -10.65
C PHE A 110 7.60 12.82 -11.18
N ARG A 111 7.10 13.70 -10.32
CA ARG A 111 6.68 15.05 -10.74
C ARG A 111 7.81 15.88 -11.33
N LYS A 112 9.03 15.72 -10.84
CA LYS A 112 10.22 16.41 -11.40
C LYS A 112 10.59 15.80 -12.75
N GLN A 113 10.59 14.47 -12.86
CA GLN A 113 10.92 13.77 -14.10
C GLN A 113 9.92 14.07 -15.23
N ILE A 114 8.61 14.12 -14.93
CA ILE A 114 7.59 14.54 -15.89
C ILE A 114 7.84 15.97 -16.38
N ARG A 115 8.21 16.90 -15.49
CA ARG A 115 8.54 18.28 -15.87
C ARG A 115 9.77 18.37 -16.77
N LEU A 116 10.83 17.63 -16.44
CA LEU A 116 12.05 17.59 -17.25
C LEU A 116 11.82 16.97 -18.62
N ASN A 117 11.07 15.86 -18.67
CA ASN A 117 10.69 15.22 -19.94
C ASN A 117 9.77 16.11 -20.77
N ALA A 118 8.84 16.83 -20.15
CA ALA A 118 8.00 17.79 -20.84
C ALA A 118 8.82 18.96 -21.43
N ASP A 119 9.91 19.37 -20.79
CA ASP A 119 10.80 20.40 -21.34
C ASP A 119 11.61 19.89 -22.53
N VAL A 120 12.19 18.69 -22.43
CA VAL A 120 12.90 18.05 -23.57
C VAL A 120 11.95 17.78 -24.73
N ALA A 121 10.75 17.25 -24.46
CA ALA A 121 9.72 17.04 -25.47
C ALA A 121 9.25 18.37 -26.08
N ARG A 122 9.06 19.43 -25.28
CA ARG A 122 8.74 20.77 -25.81
C ARG A 122 9.84 21.35 -26.68
N VAL A 123 11.11 21.19 -26.29
CA VAL A 123 12.25 21.66 -27.09
C VAL A 123 12.32 20.89 -28.41
N LYS A 124 12.14 19.57 -28.37
CA LYS A 124 12.04 18.75 -29.59
C LYS A 124 10.87 19.16 -30.48
N ASN A 125 9.68 19.37 -29.91
CA ASN A 125 8.49 19.81 -30.66
C ASN A 125 8.69 21.20 -31.29
N LYS A 126 9.24 22.17 -30.54
CA LYS A 126 9.58 23.49 -31.08
C LYS A 126 10.62 23.40 -32.20
N ARG A 127 11.61 22.52 -32.05
CA ARG A 127 12.63 22.26 -33.07
C ARG A 127 12.02 21.58 -34.29
N ALA A 128 11.08 20.65 -34.13
CA ALA A 128 10.36 19.95 -35.19
C ALA A 128 9.67 20.97 -36.11
N ASN A 129 8.83 21.84 -35.55
CA ASN A 129 8.14 22.90 -36.30
C ASN A 129 9.12 23.83 -37.01
N LYS A 130 10.18 24.27 -36.31
CA LYS A 130 11.20 25.14 -36.91
C LYS A 130 11.92 24.47 -38.08
N MET A 131 12.24 23.18 -37.96
CA MET A 131 12.93 22.42 -39.00
C MET A 131 12.00 22.15 -40.19
N ALA A 132 10.75 21.75 -39.94
CA ALA A 132 9.72 21.54 -40.95
C ALA A 132 9.48 22.83 -41.76
N GLN A 133 9.32 23.98 -41.09
CA GLN A 133 9.18 25.27 -41.76
C GLN A 133 10.41 25.63 -42.59
N LYS A 134 11.63 25.33 -42.11
CA LYS A 134 12.86 25.60 -42.87
C LYS A 134 12.90 24.77 -44.15
N ARG A 135 12.53 23.49 -44.08
CA ARG A 135 12.47 22.59 -45.25
C ARG A 135 11.35 22.97 -46.21
N LEU A 136 10.17 23.33 -45.70
CA LEU A 136 9.06 23.82 -46.52
C LEU A 136 9.41 25.11 -47.26
N ARG A 137 10.15 26.04 -46.65
CA ARG A 137 10.66 27.22 -47.38
C ARG A 137 11.61 26.84 -48.52
N LEU A 138 12.43 25.81 -48.33
CA LEU A 138 13.30 25.28 -49.39
C LEU A 138 12.48 24.61 -50.50
N ALA A 139 11.47 23.82 -50.15
CA ALA A 139 10.52 23.26 -51.11
C ALA A 139 9.83 24.38 -51.91
N GLN A 140 9.39 25.46 -51.26
CA GLN A 140 8.81 26.62 -51.93
C GLN A 140 9.77 27.27 -52.93
N GLN A 141 11.09 27.28 -52.65
CA GLN A 141 12.09 27.74 -53.62
C GLN A 141 12.18 26.79 -54.82
N TYR A 142 12.25 25.47 -54.60
CA TYR A 142 12.26 24.48 -55.68
C TYR A 142 11.00 24.53 -56.55
N MET A 143 9.85 24.84 -55.96
CA MET A 143 8.60 25.07 -56.69
C MET A 143 8.72 26.28 -57.62
N LYS A 144 9.28 27.40 -57.16
CA LYS A 144 9.51 28.60 -57.99
C LYS A 144 10.51 28.35 -59.12
N GLU A 145 11.51 27.51 -58.87
CA GLU A 145 12.49 27.08 -59.86
C GLU A 145 11.98 25.96 -60.78
N GLN A 146 10.72 25.54 -60.65
CA GLN A 146 10.11 24.43 -61.41
C GLN A 146 10.84 23.08 -61.28
N ARG A 147 11.60 22.89 -60.19
CA ARG A 147 12.34 21.65 -59.92
C ARG A 147 11.46 20.62 -59.20
N GLN A 148 10.59 19.96 -59.95
CA GLN A 148 9.55 19.07 -59.42
C GLN A 148 10.09 17.99 -58.47
N ASN A 149 11.10 17.23 -58.91
CA ASN A 149 11.66 16.12 -58.13
C ASN A 149 12.22 16.57 -56.77
N LEU A 150 12.88 17.74 -56.75
CA LEU A 150 13.47 18.28 -55.52
C LEU A 150 12.41 18.87 -54.59
N PHE A 151 11.32 19.41 -55.15
CA PHE A 151 10.17 19.84 -54.37
C PHE A 151 9.56 18.66 -53.59
N TYR A 152 9.17 17.58 -54.28
CA TYR A 152 8.53 16.43 -53.65
C TYR A 152 9.44 15.75 -52.62
N ASP A 153 10.73 15.62 -52.91
CA ASP A 153 11.69 15.04 -51.98
C ASP A 153 11.85 15.89 -50.71
N GLU A 154 11.85 17.22 -50.82
CA GLU A 154 11.98 18.10 -49.66
C GLU A 154 10.69 18.19 -48.84
N VAL A 155 9.51 18.15 -49.48
CA VAL A 155 8.21 18.03 -48.78
C VAL A 155 8.13 16.73 -48.00
N LEU A 156 8.49 15.61 -48.62
CA LEU A 156 8.51 14.29 -47.97
C LEU A 156 9.47 14.28 -46.77
N LYS A 157 10.68 14.84 -46.93
CA LYS A 157 11.65 15.01 -45.84
C LYS A 157 11.12 15.92 -44.72
N ALA A 158 10.39 16.97 -45.06
CA ALA A 158 9.78 17.87 -44.08
C ALA A 158 8.75 17.14 -43.23
N LEU A 159 7.87 16.34 -43.86
CA LEU A 159 6.82 15.59 -43.18
C LEU A 159 7.39 14.50 -42.28
N TRP A 160 8.30 13.65 -42.79
CA TRP A 160 8.94 12.60 -41.99
C TRP A 160 9.78 13.15 -40.84
N SER A 161 10.54 14.22 -41.07
CA SER A 161 11.32 14.87 -40.01
C SER A 161 10.40 15.47 -38.94
N TYR A 162 9.28 16.07 -39.33
CA TYR A 162 8.29 16.60 -38.39
C TYR A 162 7.70 15.48 -37.54
N LEU A 163 7.21 14.40 -38.16
CA LEU A 163 6.59 13.26 -37.47
C LEU A 163 7.59 12.57 -36.53
N SER A 164 8.84 12.36 -36.96
CA SER A 164 9.90 11.77 -36.13
C SER A 164 10.17 12.61 -34.87
N ASP A 165 10.32 13.93 -35.02
CA ASP A 165 10.62 14.79 -33.87
C ASP A 165 9.39 15.03 -32.96
N LYS A 166 8.19 15.15 -33.54
CA LYS A 166 6.91 15.42 -32.84
C LYS A 166 6.40 14.20 -32.07
N LEU A 167 6.51 13.01 -32.66
CA LEU A 167 6.09 11.74 -32.06
C LEU A 167 7.24 11.06 -31.29
N GLY A 168 8.47 11.59 -31.42
CA GLY A 168 9.65 11.02 -30.77
C GLY A 168 10.10 9.67 -31.34
N ILE A 169 9.68 9.34 -32.57
CA ILE A 169 9.97 8.05 -33.23
C ILE A 169 11.38 8.11 -33.85
N PRO A 170 12.29 7.18 -33.49
CA PRO A 170 13.59 7.06 -34.15
C PRO A 170 13.46 6.76 -35.64
N THR A 171 14.41 7.25 -36.46
CA THR A 171 14.39 7.05 -37.93
C THR A 171 14.34 5.58 -38.35
N SER A 172 14.91 4.66 -37.57
CA SER A 172 14.85 3.21 -37.82
C SER A 172 13.43 2.64 -37.75
N ASN A 173 12.55 3.27 -36.97
CA ASN A 173 11.19 2.82 -36.71
C ASN A 173 10.16 3.75 -37.38
N LEU A 174 10.62 4.66 -38.25
CA LEU A 174 9.79 5.66 -38.89
C LEU A 174 9.10 5.05 -40.11
N THR A 175 8.07 4.25 -39.86
CA THR A 175 7.22 3.59 -40.87
C THR A 175 5.80 4.16 -40.82
N ARG A 176 5.04 3.97 -41.91
CA ARG A 176 3.63 4.42 -42.00
C ARG A 176 2.79 3.84 -40.86
N ASP A 177 2.93 2.54 -40.60
CA ASP A 177 2.20 1.82 -39.55
C ASP A 177 2.51 2.33 -38.14
N ASN A 178 3.78 2.63 -37.87
CA ASN A 178 4.18 3.16 -36.56
C ASN A 178 3.71 4.60 -36.38
N VAL A 179 3.73 5.41 -37.44
CA VAL A 179 3.21 6.78 -37.41
C VAL A 179 1.69 6.76 -37.19
N SER A 180 0.93 5.93 -37.89
CA SER A 180 -0.52 5.85 -37.69
C SER A 180 -0.85 5.40 -36.26
N ALA A 181 -0.18 4.38 -35.75
CA ALA A 181 -0.39 3.89 -34.40
C ALA A 181 -0.08 4.95 -33.32
N GLU A 182 1.01 5.71 -33.46
CA GLU A 182 1.35 6.75 -32.48
C GLU A 182 0.42 7.97 -32.60
N LEU A 183 -0.01 8.35 -33.83
CA LEU A 183 -1.01 9.40 -34.03
C LEU A 183 -2.36 9.03 -33.39
N GLU A 184 -2.80 7.78 -33.51
CA GLU A 184 -4.00 7.28 -32.82
C GLU A 184 -3.85 7.37 -31.29
N ARG A 185 -2.66 6.99 -30.78
CA ARG A 185 -2.35 7.07 -29.35
C ARG A 185 -2.38 8.49 -28.81
N HIS A 186 -2.05 9.47 -29.64
CA HIS A 186 -2.16 10.90 -29.35
C HIS A 186 -3.58 11.46 -29.54
N GLY A 187 -4.57 10.64 -29.90
CA GLY A 187 -5.97 11.04 -30.04
C GLY A 187 -6.29 11.81 -31.32
N VAL A 188 -5.48 11.62 -32.37
CA VAL A 188 -5.74 12.19 -33.69
C VAL A 188 -6.90 11.43 -34.36
N THR A 189 -7.76 12.14 -35.11
CA THR A 189 -8.89 11.52 -35.81
C THR A 189 -8.40 10.62 -36.95
N ALA A 190 -9.10 9.52 -37.19
CA ALA A 190 -8.77 8.58 -38.28
C ALA A 190 -8.73 9.28 -39.66
N GLU A 191 -9.59 10.29 -39.86
CA GLU A 191 -9.61 11.14 -41.06
C GLU A 191 -8.28 11.87 -41.28
N LEU A 192 -7.73 12.50 -40.23
CA LEU A 192 -6.48 13.25 -40.33
C LEU A 192 -5.29 12.30 -40.50
N ILE A 193 -5.33 11.11 -39.88
CA ILE A 193 -4.30 10.09 -40.08
C ILE A 193 -4.28 9.59 -41.52
N ALA A 194 -5.46 9.28 -42.08
CA ALA A 194 -5.59 8.88 -43.49
C ALA A 194 -5.08 9.98 -44.42
N HIS A 195 -5.37 11.24 -44.10
CA HIS A 195 -4.89 12.40 -44.86
C HIS A 195 -3.36 12.52 -44.84
N VAL A 196 -2.72 12.34 -43.67
CA VAL A 196 -1.25 12.32 -43.54
C VAL A 196 -0.65 11.25 -44.43
N LEU A 197 -1.17 10.02 -44.36
CA LEU A 197 -0.66 8.90 -45.15
C LEU A 197 -0.84 9.14 -46.65
N HIS A 198 -1.96 9.73 -47.05
CA HIS A 198 -2.22 10.07 -48.44
C HIS A 198 -1.20 11.08 -48.99
N VAL A 199 -0.87 12.13 -48.22
CA VAL A 199 0.15 13.13 -48.63
C VAL A 199 1.54 12.48 -48.75
N ILE A 200 1.90 11.55 -47.85
CA ILE A 200 3.15 10.79 -47.95
C ILE A 200 3.18 9.96 -49.23
N GLU A 201 2.08 9.23 -49.52
CA GLU A 201 1.95 8.41 -50.71
C GLU A 201 2.02 9.24 -52.00
N GLN A 202 1.35 10.38 -52.06
CA GLN A 202 1.43 11.28 -53.21
C GLN A 202 2.86 11.79 -53.43
N CYS A 203 3.55 12.20 -52.37
CA CYS A 203 4.95 12.64 -52.45
C CYS A 203 5.88 11.51 -52.91
N GLU A 204 5.72 10.30 -52.38
CA GLU A 204 6.53 9.14 -52.79
C GLU A 204 6.23 8.75 -54.24
N TYR A 205 4.97 8.70 -54.62
CA TYR A 205 4.55 8.39 -55.99
C TYR A 205 5.11 9.39 -56.98
N ALA A 206 4.98 10.70 -56.72
CA ALA A 206 5.52 11.75 -57.58
C ALA A 206 7.05 11.69 -57.71
N ARG A 207 7.76 11.20 -56.68
CA ARG A 207 9.22 10.99 -56.72
C ARG A 207 9.62 9.82 -57.61
N TYR A 208 8.85 8.73 -57.60
CA TYR A 208 9.20 7.48 -58.29
C TYR A 208 8.55 7.33 -59.67
N ALA A 209 7.44 8.02 -59.92
CA ALA A 209 6.67 7.99 -61.16
C ALA A 209 6.38 9.42 -61.67
N PRO A 210 7.41 10.14 -62.17
CA PRO A 210 7.30 11.56 -62.56
C PRO A 210 6.43 11.83 -63.79
N VAL A 211 5.82 10.80 -64.40
CA VAL A 211 5.08 10.90 -65.68
C VAL A 211 3.57 11.14 -65.48
N MET A 212 3.07 11.02 -64.25
CA MET A 212 1.65 11.25 -63.94
C MET A 212 1.51 12.08 -62.67
N GLY A 213 1.01 13.31 -62.82
CA GLY A 213 0.61 14.09 -61.66
C GLY A 213 0.42 15.55 -62.00
N ASP A 214 -0.76 15.87 -62.52
CA ASP A 214 -1.31 17.23 -62.67
C ASP A 214 -1.63 17.88 -61.30
N ASN A 215 -1.10 17.35 -60.19
CA ASN A 215 -1.28 17.96 -58.88
C ASN A 215 -0.39 19.21 -58.80
N PRO A 216 -0.97 20.41 -58.69
CA PRO A 216 -0.18 21.61 -58.59
C PRO A 216 0.69 21.51 -57.34
N MET A 217 2.02 21.64 -57.48
CA MET A 217 2.93 21.69 -56.32
C MET A 217 2.48 22.71 -55.26
N GLY A 218 1.80 23.77 -55.70
CA GLY A 218 1.21 24.78 -54.82
C GLY A 218 0.11 24.22 -53.91
N ASP A 219 -0.73 23.33 -54.43
CA ASP A 219 -1.82 22.72 -53.67
C ASP A 219 -1.25 21.76 -52.63
N LEU A 220 -0.33 20.87 -53.03
CA LEU A 220 0.35 19.95 -52.11
C LEU A 220 1.17 20.67 -51.04
N TYR A 221 1.82 21.78 -51.40
CA TYR A 221 2.52 22.62 -50.44
C TYR A 221 1.57 23.20 -49.39
N THR A 222 0.43 23.76 -49.84
CA THR A 222 -0.56 24.38 -48.97
C THR A 222 -1.23 23.35 -48.07
N GLU A 223 -1.57 22.20 -48.64
CA GLU A 223 -2.09 21.04 -47.94
C GLU A 223 -1.12 20.55 -46.86
N THR A 224 0.17 20.40 -47.19
CA THR A 224 1.20 19.98 -46.22
C THR A 224 1.35 20.98 -45.07
N VAL A 225 1.34 22.28 -45.36
CA VAL A 225 1.42 23.34 -44.35
C VAL A 225 0.21 23.28 -43.42
N GLN A 226 -1.00 23.13 -43.98
CA GLN A 226 -2.23 23.03 -43.21
C GLN A 226 -2.26 21.78 -42.33
N LEU A 227 -1.83 20.64 -42.88
CA LEU A 227 -1.78 19.37 -42.19
C LEU A 227 -0.81 19.40 -40.99
N ILE A 228 0.37 20.01 -41.14
CA ILE A 228 1.30 20.25 -40.02
C ILE A 228 0.66 21.16 -38.96
N SER A 229 -0.07 22.20 -39.38
CA SER A 229 -0.77 23.12 -38.47
C SER A 229 -1.88 22.39 -37.68
N ASP A 230 -2.66 21.55 -38.35
CA ASP A 230 -3.76 20.80 -37.74
C ASP A 230 -3.24 19.75 -36.76
N LEU A 231 -2.15 19.05 -37.11
CA LEU A 231 -1.44 18.15 -36.21
C LEU A 231 -0.88 18.87 -34.98
N ASP A 232 -0.33 20.08 -35.15
CA ASP A 232 0.19 20.86 -34.02
C ASP A 232 -0.91 21.30 -33.07
N GLY A 233 -2.11 21.59 -33.58
CA GLY A 233 -3.29 21.92 -32.78
C GLY A 233 -3.85 20.74 -31.98
N LYS A 234 -3.74 19.52 -32.52
CA LYS A 234 -4.26 18.29 -31.89
C LYS A 234 -3.27 17.63 -30.94
N ILE A 235 -1.99 17.61 -31.29
CA ILE A 235 -0.95 16.93 -30.53
C ILE A 235 -0.25 17.93 -29.60
N LYS A 236 -0.63 17.93 -28.31
CA LYS A 236 -0.09 18.82 -27.26
C LYS A 236 1.11 18.25 -26.52
#